data_AF-A0A9P1M0W4-F1
#
_entry.id   AF-A0A9P1M0W4-F1
#
_cell.length_a   1.000
_cell.length_b   1.000
_cell.length_c   1.000
_cell.angle_alpha   90.00
_cell.angle_beta   90.00
_cell.angle_gamma   90.00
#
_symmetry.space_group_name_H-M   'P 1'
#
loop_
_entity.id
_entity.type
_entity.pdbx_description
1 polymer ?
#
loop_
_entity_poly.entity_id
_entity_poly.type
_entity_poly.pdbx_seq_one_letter_code
_entity_poly.pdbx_strand_id
1 'polypeptide(L)'
;MRQARLPPWILLSAWCWHLRLVSSQDDNGTSTLSPNLLLEEPLCGYSKRNIDEDPLRRHCLRQCILGDDGIVYPYFEEWEEYCRETAGMMDWDPECRSYLCCLFGCEVWGGDSTLCRSEDPVERYNFLQESQAQMFSAGITREQRCTLEKCNAYCAKKVFMTCRETQYTQQCEKSNPRLYGCDVNCNLAARHFRLGAAVLLLVLKGFL
;
A
#
# COMPACT_ATOMS: atom_id res chain seq x y z
N MET A 1 2.54 -38.97 -41.08
CA MET A 1 1.70 -38.97 -39.87
C MET A 1 2.35 -39.85 -38.81
N ARG A 2 3.00 -39.26 -37.81
CA ARG A 2 3.60 -40.00 -36.68
C ARG A 2 2.95 -39.49 -35.39
N GLN A 3 2.23 -40.37 -34.71
CA GLN A 3 1.67 -40.12 -33.40
C GLN A 3 2.76 -40.28 -32.34
N ALA A 4 3.05 -39.23 -31.59
CA ALA A 4 3.92 -39.29 -30.41
C ALA A 4 3.09 -39.78 -29.22
N ARG A 5 3.51 -40.89 -28.60
CA ARG A 5 2.99 -41.37 -27.31
C ARG A 5 3.76 -40.70 -26.19
N LEU A 6 3.04 -40.07 -25.25
CA LEU A 6 3.59 -39.58 -24.00
C LEU A 6 3.61 -40.69 -22.94
N PRO A 7 4.62 -40.75 -22.05
CA PRO A 7 4.76 -41.77 -21.02
C PRO A 7 3.87 -41.53 -19.77
N PRO A 8 3.44 -42.60 -19.06
CA PRO A 8 2.38 -42.54 -18.03
C PRO A 8 2.85 -42.29 -16.58
N TRP A 9 3.94 -41.57 -16.33
CA TRP A 9 4.55 -41.47 -14.98
C TRP A 9 4.60 -40.05 -14.39
N ILE A 10 3.53 -39.26 -14.50
CA ILE A 10 3.38 -38.01 -13.72
C ILE A 10 2.00 -38.01 -13.03
N LEU A 11 1.84 -38.93 -12.09
CA LEU A 11 0.87 -38.83 -11.02
C LEU A 11 1.67 -39.03 -9.74
N LEU A 12 1.48 -38.14 -8.76
CA LEU A 12 2.09 -38.10 -7.41
C LEU A 12 3.15 -37.01 -7.20
N SER A 13 2.67 -35.77 -7.09
CA SER A 13 3.12 -34.92 -6.00
C SER A 13 1.99 -33.98 -5.60
N ALA A 14 1.05 -34.50 -4.83
CA ALA A 14 0.22 -33.67 -3.96
C ALA A 14 1.16 -33.17 -2.85
N TRP A 15 1.69 -31.96 -3.04
CA TRP A 15 2.45 -31.28 -2.00
C TRP A 15 1.47 -30.93 -0.89
N CYS A 16 1.45 -31.78 0.14
CA CYS A 16 0.91 -31.46 1.44
C CYS A 16 1.65 -30.22 1.94
N TRP A 17 1.04 -29.05 1.78
CA TRP A 17 1.39 -27.85 2.52
C TRP A 17 1.11 -28.13 4.00
N HIS A 18 2.07 -28.77 4.67
CA HIS A 18 2.15 -28.71 6.12
C HIS A 18 2.47 -27.26 6.48
N LEU A 19 1.42 -26.51 6.81
CA LEU A 19 1.52 -25.38 7.73
C LEU A 19 2.27 -25.87 8.97
N ARG A 20 3.59 -25.62 9.02
CA ARG A 20 4.33 -25.57 10.27
C ARG A 20 3.84 -24.34 11.02
N LEU A 21 2.81 -24.53 11.83
CA LEU A 21 2.60 -23.72 13.02
C LEU A 21 3.85 -23.91 13.88
N VAL A 22 4.81 -22.98 13.76
CA VAL A 22 5.90 -22.84 14.71
C VAL A 22 5.28 -22.32 16.01
N SER A 23 4.86 -23.24 16.87
CA SER A 23 4.55 -22.96 18.27
C SER A 23 5.88 -22.77 18.99
N SER A 24 6.30 -21.53 19.19
CA SER A 24 7.37 -21.20 20.14
C SER A 24 6.80 -21.36 21.54
N GLN A 25 7.14 -22.45 22.22
CA GLN A 25 6.87 -22.63 23.64
C GLN A 25 8.10 -22.18 24.40
N ASP A 26 7.98 -21.08 25.15
CA ASP A 26 9.01 -20.69 26.11
C ASP A 26 8.92 -21.64 27.32
N ASP A 27 10.05 -22.15 27.79
CA ASP A 27 10.19 -23.18 28.86
C ASP A 27 9.61 -22.78 30.24
N ASN A 28 9.00 -21.60 30.35
CA ASN A 28 8.59 -21.01 31.63
C ASN A 28 7.08 -21.11 31.92
N GLY A 29 6.31 -21.86 31.12
CA GLY A 29 4.90 -22.21 31.39
C GLY A 29 3.94 -21.03 31.61
N THR A 30 4.39 -19.82 31.34
CA THR A 30 3.64 -18.59 31.51
C THR A 30 3.28 -18.10 30.13
N SER A 31 2.09 -18.46 29.67
CA SER A 31 1.48 -17.90 28.46
C SER A 31 1.22 -16.42 28.70
N THR A 32 2.24 -15.60 28.49
CA THR A 32 2.10 -14.16 28.38
C THR A 32 1.41 -13.93 27.04
N LEU A 33 0.09 -14.05 27.00
CA LEU A 33 -0.73 -13.54 25.91
C LEU A 33 -0.32 -12.08 25.76
N SER A 34 0.43 -11.77 24.69
CA SER A 34 0.79 -10.40 24.35
C SER A 34 -0.51 -9.60 24.34
N PRO A 35 -0.72 -8.68 25.29
CA PRO A 35 -1.96 -7.94 25.35
C PRO A 35 -2.00 -7.03 24.14
N ASN A 36 -3.02 -7.19 23.31
CA ASN A 36 -3.48 -6.21 22.33
C ASN A 36 -2.57 -5.95 21.13
N LEU A 37 -2.43 -6.96 20.26
CA LEU A 37 -2.80 -6.71 18.86
C LEU A 37 -4.34 -6.76 18.81
N LEU A 38 -5.00 -5.74 19.39
CA LEU A 38 -6.40 -5.48 19.06
C LEU A 38 -6.38 -5.24 17.56
N LEU A 39 -6.93 -6.20 16.81
CA LEU A 39 -7.14 -6.06 15.39
C LEU A 39 -8.06 -4.84 15.25
N GLU A 40 -7.48 -3.67 14.99
CA GLU A 40 -8.27 -2.46 14.78
C GLU A 40 -9.20 -2.74 13.62
N GLU A 41 -10.51 -2.63 13.88
CA GLU A 41 -11.51 -2.86 12.85
C GLU A 41 -11.35 -1.77 11.78
N PRO A 42 -11.33 -2.15 10.49
CA PRO A 42 -11.23 -1.20 9.39
C PRO A 42 -12.41 -0.22 9.43
N LEU A 43 -12.14 1.07 9.23
CA LEU A 43 -13.19 2.11 9.29
C LEU A 43 -14.33 1.80 8.31
N CYS A 44 -13.98 1.32 7.12
CA CYS A 44 -14.94 1.05 6.05
C CYS A 44 -15.59 -0.35 6.14
N GLY A 45 -15.26 -1.12 7.18
CA GLY A 45 -15.75 -2.46 7.40
C GLY A 45 -15.31 -3.48 6.33
N TYR A 46 -15.68 -4.73 6.57
CA TYR A 46 -15.50 -5.83 5.61
C TYR A 46 -16.81 -6.08 4.84
N SER A 47 -16.73 -6.18 3.53
CA SER A 47 -17.84 -6.59 2.66
C SER A 47 -17.47 -7.90 1.98
N LYS A 48 -18.43 -8.83 1.88
CA LYS A 48 -18.27 -10.05 1.08
C LYS A 48 -18.49 -9.80 -0.42
N ARG A 49 -19.03 -8.63 -0.77
CA ARG A 49 -19.23 -8.22 -2.16
C ARG A 49 -17.89 -7.75 -2.72
N ASN A 50 -17.72 -7.96 -4.02
CA ASN A 50 -16.59 -7.37 -4.72
C ASN A 50 -16.68 -5.84 -4.65
N ILE A 51 -15.52 -5.18 -4.69
CA ILE A 51 -15.43 -3.73 -4.49
C ILE A 51 -16.14 -2.93 -5.60
N ASP A 52 -16.25 -3.50 -6.80
CA ASP A 52 -16.97 -2.94 -7.94
C ASP A 52 -18.49 -2.91 -7.74
N GLU A 53 -19.03 -3.83 -6.94
CA GLU A 53 -20.44 -3.97 -6.59
C GLU A 53 -20.85 -3.20 -5.30
N ASP A 54 -19.89 -2.66 -4.55
CA ASP A 54 -20.12 -1.99 -3.27
C ASP A 54 -19.78 -0.49 -3.30
N PRO A 55 -20.65 0.37 -3.87
CA PRO A 55 -20.38 1.80 -4.01
C PRO A 55 -20.21 2.52 -2.68
N LEU A 56 -20.83 2.04 -1.60
CA LEU A 56 -20.69 2.64 -0.26
C LEU A 56 -19.29 2.38 0.29
N ARG A 57 -18.81 1.14 0.19
CA ARG A 57 -17.44 0.80 0.61
C ARG A 57 -16.39 1.55 -0.22
N ARG A 58 -16.58 1.64 -1.55
CA ARG A 58 -15.71 2.48 -2.41
C ARG A 58 -15.69 3.94 -1.97
N HIS A 59 -16.87 4.51 -1.73
CA HIS A 59 -16.97 5.90 -1.31
C HIS A 59 -16.25 6.15 0.01
N CYS A 60 -16.40 5.24 0.98
CA CYS A 60 -15.69 5.29 2.25
C CYS A 60 -14.16 5.19 2.07
N LEU A 61 -13.67 4.21 1.32
CA LEU A 61 -12.23 3.97 1.13
C LEU A 61 -11.53 5.12 0.39
N ARG A 62 -12.27 5.87 -0.43
CA ARG A 62 -11.78 7.09 -1.10
C ARG A 62 -11.67 8.30 -0.15
N GLN A 63 -12.33 8.28 1.00
CA GLN A 63 -12.24 9.42 1.93
C GLN A 63 -10.83 9.57 2.50
N CYS A 64 -10.58 10.72 3.10
CA CYS A 64 -9.40 10.97 3.90
C CYS A 64 -9.82 11.84 5.08
N ILE A 65 -10.04 11.22 6.23
CA ILE A 65 -10.65 11.83 7.41
C ILE A 65 -9.60 11.86 8.51
N LEU A 66 -9.29 13.05 9.03
CA LEU A 66 -8.44 13.19 10.21
C LEU A 66 -9.30 12.99 11.46
N GLY A 67 -9.02 11.94 12.23
CA GLY A 67 -9.66 11.65 13.50
C GLY A 67 -9.22 12.61 14.61
N ASP A 68 -9.96 12.59 15.71
CA ASP A 68 -9.67 13.42 16.90
C ASP A 68 -8.36 13.04 17.60
N ASP A 69 -7.90 11.81 17.39
CA ASP A 69 -6.60 11.27 17.82
C ASP A 69 -5.43 11.66 16.91
N GLY A 70 -5.72 12.38 15.82
CA GLY A 70 -4.74 12.75 14.81
C GLY A 70 -4.40 11.63 13.84
N ILE A 71 -5.07 10.48 13.88
CA ILE A 71 -4.91 9.38 12.92
C ILE A 71 -5.77 9.67 11.69
N VAL A 72 -5.24 9.38 10.50
CA VAL A 72 -5.98 9.53 9.25
C VAL A 72 -6.64 8.20 8.87
N TYR A 73 -7.94 8.24 8.63
CA TYR A 73 -8.75 7.10 8.22
C TYR A 73 -9.34 7.25 6.80
N PRO A 74 -9.52 6.14 6.05
CA PRO A 74 -9.07 4.78 6.38
C PRO A 74 -7.54 4.71 6.48
N TYR A 75 -6.95 3.57 6.88
CA TYR A 75 -5.49 3.44 6.87
C TYR A 75 -4.94 3.44 5.45
N PHE A 76 -3.65 3.77 5.31
CA PHE A 76 -3.03 3.83 3.99
C PHE A 76 -3.07 2.47 3.28
N GLU A 77 -2.88 1.37 4.01
CA GLU A 77 -2.94 0.02 3.43
C GLU A 77 -4.33 -0.32 2.89
N GLU A 78 -5.40 0.10 3.58
CA GLU A 78 -6.77 -0.12 3.11
C GLU A 78 -7.05 0.66 1.82
N TRP A 79 -6.57 1.90 1.74
CA TRP A 79 -6.67 2.72 0.53
C TRP A 79 -5.82 2.14 -0.62
N GLU A 80 -4.62 1.66 -0.33
CA GLU A 80 -3.74 1.07 -1.33
C GLU A 80 -4.29 -0.27 -1.87
N GLU A 81 -4.86 -1.10 -0.99
CA GLU A 81 -5.59 -2.32 -1.36
C GLU A 81 -6.78 -1.98 -2.28
N TYR A 82 -7.60 -1.01 -1.89
CA TYR A 82 -8.67 -0.46 -2.72
C TYR A 82 -8.17 -0.06 -4.12
N CYS A 83 -7.03 0.64 -4.18
CA CYS A 83 -6.45 1.06 -5.45
C CYS A 83 -6.05 -0.12 -6.34
N ARG A 84 -5.50 -1.19 -5.77
CA ARG A 84 -5.13 -2.41 -6.53
C ARG A 84 -6.36 -3.18 -7.01
N GLU A 85 -7.33 -3.42 -6.13
CA GLU A 85 -8.55 -4.16 -6.47
C GLU A 85 -9.36 -3.47 -7.57
N THR A 86 -9.38 -2.13 -7.57
CA THR A 86 -10.12 -1.35 -8.58
C THR A 86 -9.32 -1.00 -9.83
N ALA A 87 -8.08 -1.47 -9.96
CA ALA A 87 -7.23 -1.16 -11.12
C ALA A 87 -7.84 -1.65 -12.45
N GLY A 88 -8.70 -2.67 -12.40
CA GLY A 88 -9.45 -3.21 -13.54
C GLY A 88 -10.65 -2.37 -13.98
N MET A 89 -10.99 -1.28 -13.28
CA MET A 89 -12.14 -0.46 -13.59
C MET A 89 -11.84 0.61 -14.66
N MET A 90 -12.82 0.94 -15.49
CA MET A 90 -12.73 2.02 -16.48
C MET A 90 -12.58 3.41 -15.82
N ASP A 91 -13.30 3.63 -14.72
CA ASP A 91 -13.31 4.85 -13.91
C ASP A 91 -12.36 4.76 -12.70
N TRP A 92 -11.22 4.08 -12.90
CA TRP A 92 -10.21 3.93 -11.85
C TRP A 92 -9.79 5.29 -11.29
N ASP A 93 -9.67 5.35 -9.97
CA ASP A 93 -9.43 6.60 -9.25
C ASP A 93 -8.10 7.25 -9.74
N PRO A 94 -8.13 8.53 -10.14
CA PRO A 94 -6.94 9.20 -10.67
C PRO A 94 -5.77 9.28 -9.69
N GLU A 95 -6.02 9.39 -8.38
CA GLU A 95 -4.97 9.36 -7.36
C GLU A 95 -4.35 7.97 -7.28
N CYS A 96 -5.18 6.91 -7.25
CA CYS A 96 -4.73 5.52 -7.30
C CYS A 96 -3.85 5.27 -8.53
N ARG A 97 -4.32 5.68 -9.72
CA ARG A 97 -3.56 5.55 -10.97
C ARG A 97 -2.23 6.27 -10.91
N SER A 98 -2.22 7.50 -10.44
CA SER A 98 -1.00 8.32 -10.38
C SER A 98 0.02 7.73 -9.42
N TYR A 99 -0.43 7.26 -8.24
CA TYR A 99 0.42 6.67 -7.22
C TYR A 99 0.95 5.30 -7.64
N LEU A 100 0.08 4.35 -7.99
CA LEU A 100 0.51 2.99 -8.33
C LEU A 100 1.32 2.96 -9.62
N CYS A 101 0.96 3.71 -10.66
CA CYS A 101 1.80 3.76 -11.86
C CYS A 101 3.14 4.47 -11.61
N CYS A 102 3.26 5.36 -10.62
CA CYS A 102 4.55 5.86 -10.18
C CYS A 102 5.36 4.75 -9.50
N LEU A 103 4.73 4.02 -8.56
CA LEU A 103 5.35 2.96 -7.79
C LEU A 103 5.92 1.85 -8.69
N PHE A 104 5.08 1.29 -9.57
CA PHE A 104 5.49 0.24 -10.52
C PHE A 104 6.43 0.76 -11.62
N GLY A 105 6.62 2.08 -11.72
CA GLY A 105 7.65 2.69 -12.55
C GLY A 105 9.04 2.71 -11.92
N CYS A 106 9.20 2.29 -10.67
CA CYS A 106 10.51 2.19 -10.04
C CYS A 106 11.26 0.94 -10.52
N GLU A 107 12.59 1.03 -10.53
CA GLU A 107 13.48 -0.05 -11.01
C GLU A 107 13.25 -1.38 -10.30
N VAL A 108 12.93 -1.34 -9.00
CA VAL A 108 12.61 -2.52 -8.18
C VAL A 108 11.39 -3.30 -8.69
N TRP A 109 10.53 -2.65 -9.48
CA TRP A 109 9.34 -3.22 -10.13
C TRP A 109 9.51 -3.43 -11.64
N GLY A 110 10.71 -3.20 -12.19
CA GLY A 110 11.00 -3.31 -13.63
C GLY A 110 11.13 -1.96 -14.36
N GLY A 111 10.77 -0.84 -13.72
CA GLY A 111 11.14 0.51 -14.18
C GLY A 111 10.26 1.13 -15.27
N ASP A 112 9.20 0.44 -15.74
CA ASP A 112 8.37 0.95 -16.83
C ASP A 112 6.96 1.37 -16.36
N SER A 113 6.84 2.65 -16.01
CA SER A 113 5.53 3.23 -15.66
C SER A 113 4.56 3.33 -16.85
N THR A 114 5.04 3.17 -18.09
CA THR A 114 4.19 3.34 -19.27
C THR A 114 3.19 2.22 -19.37
N LEU A 115 3.57 0.99 -19.05
CA LEU A 115 2.69 -0.18 -18.97
C LEU A 115 1.46 0.12 -18.09
N CYS A 116 1.66 0.53 -16.84
CA CYS A 116 0.51 0.87 -15.99
C CYS A 116 -0.38 2.00 -16.54
N ARG A 117 0.18 2.94 -17.33
CA ARG A 117 -0.56 4.11 -17.82
C ARG A 117 -1.26 3.87 -19.15
N SER A 118 -0.70 3.11 -20.07
CA SER A 118 -1.25 2.94 -21.42
C SER A 118 -2.13 1.71 -21.57
N GLU A 119 -2.02 0.74 -20.66
CA GLU A 119 -2.75 -0.52 -20.76
C GLU A 119 -4.25 -0.35 -20.55
N ASP A 120 -5.00 -1.27 -21.17
CA ASP A 120 -6.43 -1.46 -20.90
C ASP A 120 -6.63 -1.79 -19.41
N PRO A 121 -7.80 -1.49 -18.82
CA PRO A 121 -8.06 -1.81 -17.43
C PRO A 121 -7.73 -3.27 -17.04
N VAL A 122 -8.06 -4.25 -17.87
CA VAL A 122 -7.81 -5.67 -17.55
C VAL A 122 -6.32 -5.97 -17.54
N GLU A 123 -5.59 -5.61 -18.58
CA GLU A 123 -4.14 -5.80 -18.66
C GLU A 123 -3.41 -5.02 -17.56
N ARG A 124 -3.88 -3.83 -17.21
CA ARG A 124 -3.35 -3.05 -16.10
C ARG A 124 -3.51 -3.77 -14.76
N TYR A 125 -4.68 -4.34 -14.48
CA TYR A 125 -4.90 -5.12 -13.27
C TYR A 125 -3.96 -6.35 -13.22
N ASN A 126 -3.87 -7.09 -14.32
CA ASN A 126 -2.99 -8.25 -14.42
C ASN A 126 -1.52 -7.86 -14.20
N PHE A 127 -1.04 -6.80 -14.86
CA PHE A 127 0.31 -6.28 -14.70
C PHE A 127 0.65 -5.98 -13.23
N LEU A 128 -0.25 -5.30 -12.51
CA LEU A 128 -0.02 -4.95 -11.10
C LEU A 128 0.03 -6.22 -10.22
N GLN A 129 -0.88 -7.17 -10.44
CA GLN A 129 -0.94 -8.41 -9.67
C GLN A 129 0.25 -9.34 -9.94
N GLU A 130 0.61 -9.51 -11.21
CA GLU A 130 1.75 -10.34 -11.62
C GLU A 130 3.07 -9.76 -11.13
N SER A 131 3.27 -8.44 -11.28
CA SER A 131 4.46 -7.76 -10.78
C SER A 131 4.60 -7.90 -9.26
N GLN A 132 3.49 -7.77 -8.52
CA GLN A 132 3.44 -8.00 -7.08
C GLN A 132 3.82 -9.45 -6.73
N ALA A 133 3.17 -10.43 -7.35
CA ALA A 133 3.42 -11.84 -7.12
C ALA A 133 4.86 -12.24 -7.45
N GLN A 134 5.43 -11.70 -8.54
CA GLN A 134 6.80 -11.96 -8.96
C GLN A 134 7.80 -11.45 -7.91
N MET A 135 7.61 -10.22 -7.41
CA MET A 135 8.50 -9.67 -6.38
C MET A 135 8.45 -10.49 -5.08
N PHE A 136 7.26 -10.82 -4.58
CA PHE A 136 7.12 -11.53 -3.30
C PHE A 136 7.54 -13.00 -3.39
N SER A 137 7.36 -13.66 -4.53
CA SER A 137 7.79 -15.06 -4.73
C SER A 137 9.31 -15.22 -4.88
N ALA A 138 10.01 -14.20 -5.39
CA ALA A 138 11.46 -14.21 -5.50
C ALA A 138 12.18 -14.04 -4.14
N GLY A 139 11.46 -13.57 -3.11
CA GLY A 139 12.03 -13.21 -1.82
C GLY A 139 12.70 -11.83 -1.86
N ILE A 140 12.17 -10.90 -1.08
CA ILE A 140 12.65 -9.51 -1.06
C ILE A 140 13.87 -9.39 -0.15
N THR A 141 15.01 -8.98 -0.70
CA THR A 141 16.21 -8.67 0.11
C THR A 141 16.01 -7.38 0.92
N ARG A 142 16.86 -7.16 1.93
CA ARG A 142 16.81 -5.93 2.74
C ARG A 142 17.03 -4.67 1.89
N GLU A 143 17.93 -4.75 0.92
CA GLU A 143 18.28 -3.67 -0.01
C GLU A 143 17.11 -3.35 -0.94
N GLN A 144 16.43 -4.39 -1.46
CA GLN A 144 15.23 -4.23 -2.28
C GLN A 144 14.08 -3.61 -1.47
N ARG A 145 13.86 -4.07 -0.23
CA ARG A 145 12.86 -3.45 0.67
C ARG A 145 13.15 -1.97 0.89
N CYS A 146 14.42 -1.62 1.13
CA CYS A 146 14.80 -0.22 1.31
C CYS A 146 14.54 0.61 0.04
N THR A 147 14.83 0.05 -1.14
CA THR A 147 14.56 0.70 -2.43
C THR A 147 13.06 0.89 -2.66
N LEU A 148 12.25 -0.12 -2.31
CA LEU A 148 10.79 -0.07 -2.38
C LEU A 148 10.23 1.03 -1.48
N GLU A 149 10.70 1.14 -0.25
CA GLU A 149 10.22 2.16 0.69
C GLU A 149 10.62 3.58 0.27
N LYS A 150 11.83 3.75 -0.27
CA LYS A 150 12.24 5.02 -0.89
C LYS A 150 11.37 5.38 -2.08
N CYS A 151 11.02 4.40 -2.92
CA CYS A 151 10.12 4.60 -4.05
C CYS A 151 8.71 4.99 -3.59
N ASN A 152 8.15 4.30 -2.59
CA ASN A 152 6.87 4.64 -1.97
C ASN A 152 6.88 6.10 -1.49
N ALA A 153 7.92 6.51 -0.75
CA ALA A 153 8.03 7.86 -0.22
C ALA A 153 8.15 8.91 -1.32
N TYR A 154 8.91 8.62 -2.39
CA TYR A 154 9.00 9.48 -3.56
C TYR A 154 7.66 9.64 -4.27
N CYS A 155 6.95 8.53 -4.53
CA CYS A 155 5.68 8.55 -5.25
C CYS A 155 4.56 9.18 -4.42
N ALA A 156 4.50 8.91 -3.12
CA ALA A 156 3.58 9.57 -2.20
C ALA A 156 3.79 11.08 -2.23
N LYS A 157 5.03 11.56 -2.12
CA LYS A 157 5.36 12.99 -2.20
C LYS A 157 5.03 13.63 -3.56
N LYS A 158 5.19 12.87 -4.65
CA LYS A 158 4.95 13.36 -6.01
C LYS A 158 3.46 13.50 -6.32
N VAL A 159 2.65 12.59 -5.79
CA VAL A 159 1.23 12.46 -6.13
C VAL A 159 0.34 13.13 -5.09
N PHE A 160 0.64 12.96 -3.80
CA PHE A 160 -0.16 13.49 -2.72
C PHE A 160 0.33 14.87 -2.30
N MET A 161 -0.62 15.80 -2.16
CA MET A 161 -0.40 17.14 -1.60
C MET A 161 -1.52 17.49 -0.61
N THR A 162 -2.14 16.47 -0.02
CA THR A 162 -3.37 16.56 0.77
C THR A 162 -3.27 15.66 2.01
N CYS A 163 -4.39 15.44 2.68
CA CYS A 163 -4.55 14.47 3.77
C CYS A 163 -3.95 13.08 3.45
N ARG A 164 -3.95 12.67 2.16
CA ARG A 164 -3.38 11.40 1.70
C ARG A 164 -1.89 11.27 1.96
N GLU A 165 -1.17 12.40 1.95
CA GLU A 165 0.24 12.41 2.32
C GLU A 165 0.42 12.11 3.80
N THR A 166 -0.39 12.73 4.66
CA THR A 166 -0.36 12.45 6.11
C THR A 166 -0.69 10.99 6.39
N GLN A 167 -1.68 10.43 5.68
CA GLN A 167 -2.02 9.00 5.73
C GLN A 167 -0.80 8.13 5.41
N TYR A 168 -0.07 8.42 4.32
CA TYR A 168 1.16 7.71 3.96
C TYR A 168 2.28 7.89 4.99
N THR A 169 2.49 9.11 5.49
CA THR A 169 3.51 9.40 6.50
C THR A 169 3.31 8.56 7.75
N GLN A 170 2.07 8.48 8.25
CA GLN A 170 1.73 7.63 9.40
C GLN A 170 2.10 6.17 9.15
N GLN A 171 1.81 5.66 7.96
CA GLN A 171 2.15 4.30 7.59
C GLN A 171 3.67 4.06 7.47
N CYS A 172 4.38 5.00 6.86
CA CYS A 172 5.84 4.94 6.70
C CYS A 172 6.55 4.99 8.06
N GLU A 173 6.05 5.79 9.01
CA GLU A 173 6.60 5.82 10.37
C GLU A 173 6.31 4.52 11.13
N LYS A 174 5.10 3.95 10.97
CA LYS A 174 4.70 2.66 11.54
C LYS A 174 5.56 1.50 11.03
N SER A 175 6.01 1.52 9.77
CA SER A 175 6.89 0.48 9.22
C SER A 175 8.33 0.53 9.76
N ASN A 176 8.69 1.57 10.52
CA ASN A 176 9.97 1.73 11.20
C ASN A 176 11.21 1.48 10.31
N PRO A 177 11.36 2.19 9.18
CA PRO A 177 12.42 1.93 8.19
C PRO A 177 13.85 2.00 8.74
N ARG A 178 14.03 2.75 9.83
CA ARG A 178 15.32 2.93 10.51
C ARG A 178 15.82 1.65 11.19
N LEU A 179 14.94 0.72 11.59
CA LEU A 179 15.33 -0.50 12.29
C LEU A 179 16.20 -1.42 11.43
N TYR A 180 15.99 -1.40 10.12
CA TYR A 180 16.82 -2.11 9.15
C TYR A 180 17.71 -1.13 8.37
N GLY A 181 18.08 0.01 8.96
CA GLY A 181 19.10 0.92 8.44
C GLY A 181 18.74 1.57 7.10
N CYS A 182 17.46 1.66 6.75
CA CYS A 182 17.02 2.37 5.56
C CYS A 182 16.76 3.84 5.88
N ASP A 183 17.40 4.73 5.15
CA ASP A 183 17.25 6.18 5.21
C ASP A 183 16.04 6.65 4.40
N VAL A 184 14.85 6.16 4.74
CA VAL A 184 13.59 6.64 4.14
C VAL A 184 13.18 7.94 4.83
N ASN A 185 12.84 8.94 4.03
CA ASN A 185 12.24 10.16 4.55
C ASN A 185 10.71 10.11 4.41
N CYS A 186 10.04 9.72 5.50
CA CYS A 186 8.58 9.64 5.57
C CYS A 186 7.86 11.01 5.57
N ASN A 187 8.58 12.12 5.77
CA ASN A 187 8.03 13.44 6.10
C ASN A 187 8.51 14.52 5.11
N LEU A 188 7.78 14.86 4.04
CA LEU A 188 8.28 15.93 3.15
C LEU A 188 7.31 16.92 2.46
N ALA A 189 6.01 16.94 2.75
CA ALA A 189 5.14 18.08 2.41
C ALA A 189 4.27 18.62 3.56
N ALA A 190 4.73 18.46 4.80
CA ALA A 190 4.61 19.55 5.78
C ALA A 190 5.51 20.77 5.41
N ARG A 191 5.82 20.96 4.12
CA ARG A 191 6.40 22.20 3.58
C ARG A 191 5.35 23.29 3.75
N HIS A 192 5.39 23.93 4.92
CA HIS A 192 4.98 25.31 5.09
C HIS A 192 3.49 25.63 4.87
N PHE A 193 2.56 24.92 5.52
CA PHE A 193 1.32 25.59 5.95
C PHE A 193 1.58 26.54 7.15
N ARG A 194 2.65 27.34 7.05
CA ARG A 194 2.86 28.57 7.84
C ARG A 194 2.41 29.79 7.03
N LEU A 195 1.36 29.63 6.21
CA LEU A 195 0.71 30.74 5.50
C LEU A 195 -0.26 31.53 6.40
N GLY A 196 -0.39 31.17 7.69
CA GLY A 196 -1.32 31.80 8.64
C GLY A 196 -0.74 32.83 9.61
N ALA A 197 0.55 33.18 9.55
CA ALA A 197 1.14 34.13 10.50
C ALA A 197 1.37 35.55 9.94
N ALA A 198 1.31 35.74 8.62
CA ALA A 198 1.61 37.04 8.00
C ALA A 198 0.39 37.94 7.80
N VAL A 199 -0.84 37.41 7.79
CA VAL A 199 -2.05 38.21 7.56
C VAL A 199 -2.51 38.99 8.81
N LEU A 200 -2.12 38.55 10.02
CA LEU A 200 -2.48 39.26 11.25
C LEU A 200 -1.72 40.59 11.45
N LEU A 201 -0.58 40.79 10.77
CA LEU A 201 0.23 42.02 10.92
C LEU A 201 -0.20 43.17 10.00
N LEU A 202 -0.99 42.91 8.95
CA LEU A 202 -1.48 43.98 8.07
C LEU A 202 -2.80 44.60 8.56
N VAL A 203 -3.60 43.87 9.35
CA VAL A 203 -4.85 44.41 9.93
C VAL A 203 -4.55 45.37 11.10
N LEU A 204 -3.44 45.19 11.83
CA LEU A 204 -3.07 46.05 12.96
C LEU A 204 -2.44 47.39 12.58
N LYS A 205 -2.02 47.59 11.31
CA LYS A 205 -1.44 48.88 10.85
C LYS A 205 -2.44 49.82 10.17
N GLY A 206 -3.68 49.40 9.96
CA GLY A 206 -4.72 50.20 9.28
C GLY A 206 -5.69 50.95 10.21
N PHE A 207 -5.47 50.94 11.53
CA PHE A 207 -6.40 51.48 12.52
C PHE A 207 -5.81 52.58 13.43
N LEU A 208 -4.72 53.23 12.98
CA LEU A 208 -4.09 54.36 13.66
C LEU A 208 -3.93 55.54 12.70
#